data_AF-A0A2S8UR24-F1
#
_entry.id   AF-A0A2S8UR24-F1
#
_cell.length_a   1.000
_cell.length_b   1.000
_cell.length_c   1.000
_cell.angle_alpha   90.00
_cell.angle_beta   90.00
_cell.angle_gamma   90.00
#
_symmetry.space_group_name_H-M   'P 1'
#
loop_
_entity.id
_entity.type
_entity.pdbx_description
1 polymer ?
#
loop_
_entity_poly.entity_id
_entity_poly.type
_entity_poly.pdbx_seq_one_letter_code
_entity_poly.pdbx_strand_id
1 'polypeptide(L)' 'MDISEYLDHVNSKEDLLKFLVYLQKDFKENKDEWENIEVETYLEALNGWLGDCEGAYINQGEKLPENIPWKFIPH' A
#
# COMPACT_ATOMS: atom_id res chain seq x y z
N MET A 1 11.93 11.27 5.51
CA MET A 1 10.83 10.45 6.05
C MET A 1 10.84 9.21 5.22
N ASP A 2 11.01 8.07 5.87
CA ASP A 2 10.91 6.78 5.22
C ASP A 2 9.50 6.65 4.61
N ILE A 3 9.36 5.95 3.48
CA ILE A 3 8.04 5.69 2.89
C ILE A 3 7.14 4.95 3.88
N SER A 4 7.72 4.05 4.67
CA SER A 4 7.02 3.34 5.74
C SER A 4 6.53 4.29 6.83
N GLU A 5 7.34 5.28 7.23
CA GLU A 5 6.93 6.30 8.21
C GLU A 5 5.84 7.24 7.66
N TYR A 6 5.85 7.53 6.36
CA TYR A 6 4.80 8.36 5.76
C TYR A 6 3.45 7.64 5.79
N LEU A 7 3.45 6.31 5.65
CA LEU A 7 2.23 5.50 5.62
C LEU A 7 1.40 5.67 6.90
N ASP A 8 2.05 5.79 8.06
CA ASP A 8 1.41 6.02 9.36
C ASP A 8 0.64 7.36 9.44
N HIS A 9 0.93 8.28 8.52
CA HIS A 9 0.29 9.59 8.45
C HIS A 9 -0.82 9.68 7.39
N VAL A 10 -1.07 8.61 6.63
CA VAL A 10 -2.12 8.58 5.60
C VAL A 10 -3.49 8.40 6.25
N ASN A 11 -4.20 9.50 6.47
CA ASN A 11 -5.51 9.51 7.16
C ASN A 11 -6.67 10.02 6.27
N SER A 12 -6.38 10.38 5.02
CA SER A 12 -7.35 10.90 4.08
C SER A 12 -7.02 10.52 2.64
N LYS A 13 -7.97 10.74 1.72
CA LYS A 13 -7.75 10.57 0.28
C LYS A 13 -6.61 11.48 -0.20
N GLU A 14 -6.57 12.72 0.27
CA GLU A 14 -5.54 13.69 -0.08
C GLU A 14 -4.16 13.24 0.39
N ASP A 15 -4.07 12.62 1.57
CA ASP A 15 -2.81 12.06 2.08
C ASP A 15 -2.37 10.85 1.27
N LEU A 16 -3.32 9.98 0.88
CA LEU A 16 -3.05 8.84 0.00
C LEU A 16 -2.55 9.32 -1.38
N LEU A 17 -3.16 10.36 -1.95
CA LEU A 17 -2.70 10.92 -3.24
C LEU A 17 -1.27 11.46 -3.13
N LYS A 18 -0.93 12.15 -2.04
CA LYS A 18 0.44 12.61 -1.80
C LYS A 18 1.39 11.42 -1.62
N PHE A 19 0.99 10.42 -0.83
CA PHE A 19 1.77 9.20 -0.62
C PHE A 19 2.09 8.51 -1.95
N LEU A 20 1.11 8.36 -2.85
CA LEU A 20 1.32 7.77 -4.17
C LEU A 20 2.33 8.55 -5.01
N VAL A 21 2.31 9.89 -4.95
CA VAL A 21 3.33 10.71 -5.64
C VAL A 21 4.72 10.47 -5.06
N TYR A 22 4.84 10.36 -3.73
CA TYR A 22 6.11 10.04 -3.07
C TYR A 22 6.60 8.63 -3.42
N LEU A 23 5.71 7.64 -3.37
CA LEU A 23 5.99 6.24 -3.72
C LEU A 23 6.47 6.11 -5.18
N GLN A 24 5.83 6.81 -6.11
CA GLN A 24 6.26 6.86 -7.51
C GLN A 24 7.63 7.52 -7.70
N LYS A 25 7.93 8.55 -6.90
CA LYS A 25 9.23 9.22 -6.93
C LYS A 25 10.33 8.28 -6.44
N ASP A 26 10.10 7.64 -5.29
CA ASP A 26 11.01 6.67 -4.71
C ASP A 26 11.27 5.49 -5.64
N PHE A 27 10.23 4.90 -6.23
CA PHE A 27 10.39 3.83 -7.22
C PHE A 27 11.28 4.24 -8.40
N LYS A 28 11.22 5.50 -8.84
CA LYS A 28 12.05 6.01 -9.94
C LYS A 28 13.50 6.23 -9.52
N GLU A 29 13.72 6.68 -8.28
CA GLU A 29 15.05 7.05 -7.77
C GLU A 29 15.80 5.82 -7.22
N ASN A 30 15.09 4.85 -6.66
CA ASN A 30 15.62 3.70 -5.92
C ASN A 30 15.16 2.35 -6.52
N LYS A 31 14.89 2.30 -7.84
CA LYS A 31 14.32 1.12 -8.52
C LYS A 31 15.03 -0.20 -8.20
N ASP A 32 16.35 -0.18 -8.08
CA ASP A 32 17.16 -1.38 -7.84
C ASP A 32 17.01 -1.95 -6.41
N GLU A 33 16.42 -1.19 -5.49
CA GLU A 33 16.12 -1.62 -4.11
C GLU A 33 14.72 -2.27 -3.97
N TRP A 34 13.89 -2.16 -5.00
CA TRP A 34 12.53 -2.69 -4.99
C TRP A 34 12.50 -4.17 -5.40
N GLU A 35 11.79 -5.01 -4.63
CA GLU A 35 11.64 -6.44 -4.95
C GLU A 35 10.71 -6.69 -6.15
N ASN A 36 9.65 -5.87 -6.31
CA ASN A 36 8.59 -6.07 -7.29
C ASN A 36 8.60 -4.98 -8.37
N ILE A 37 9.57 -5.04 -9.27
CA ILE A 37 9.80 -4.02 -10.31
C ILE A 37 8.88 -4.14 -11.52
N GLU A 38 8.30 -5.32 -11.73
CA GLU A 38 7.40 -5.60 -12.84
C GLU A 38 5.95 -5.55 -12.36
N VAL A 39 5.04 -5.07 -13.24
CA VAL A 39 3.61 -4.97 -12.93
C VAL A 39 3.03 -6.31 -12.48
N GLU A 40 3.45 -7.41 -13.10
CA GLU A 40 3.04 -8.76 -12.71
C GLU A 40 3.42 -9.07 -11.25
N THR A 41 4.71 -8.94 -10.91
CA THR A 41 5.21 -9.19 -9.54
C THR A 41 4.57 -8.27 -8.50
N TYR A 42 4.28 -7.02 -8.85
CA TYR A 42 3.58 -6.09 -7.98
C TYR A 42 2.13 -6.53 -7.72
N LEU A 43 1.42 -6.99 -8.75
CA LEU A 43 0.05 -7.48 -8.61
C LEU A 43 0.00 -8.80 -7.82
N GLU A 44 0.97 -9.70 -7.99
CA GLU A 44 1.09 -10.92 -7.19
C GLU A 44 1.31 -10.60 -5.71
N ALA A 45 2.23 -9.68 -5.40
CA ALA A 45 2.49 -9.23 -4.04
C ALA A 45 1.25 -8.57 -3.41
N LEU A 46 0.55 -7.72 -4.17
CA LEU A 46 -0.69 -7.09 -3.71
C LEU A 46 -1.79 -8.11 -3.42
N ASN A 47 -1.92 -9.14 -4.27
CA ASN A 47 -2.87 -10.23 -4.05
C ASN A 47 -2.53 -11.05 -2.79
N GLY A 48 -1.24 -11.38 -2.59
CA GLY A 48 -0.78 -12.06 -1.37
C GLY A 48 -1.08 -11.24 -0.11
N TRP A 49 -0.75 -9.95 -0.12
CA TRP A 49 -1.07 -9.06 0.99
C TRP A 49 -2.57 -8.98 1.28
N LEU A 50 -3.41 -8.77 0.27
CA LEU A 50 -4.87 -8.70 0.46
C LEU A 50 -5.46 -10.01 0.99
N GLY A 51 -4.86 -11.16 0.67
CA GLY A 51 -5.25 -12.46 1.21
C GLY A 51 -4.95 -12.64 2.69
N ASP A 52 -3.87 -12.01 3.19
CA ASP A 52 -3.37 -12.19 4.55
C ASP A 52 -3.52 -10.95 5.46
N CYS A 53 -4.02 -9.83 4.94
CA CYS A 53 -4.01 -8.54 5.64
C CYS A 53 -4.78 -8.59 6.97
N GLU A 54 -5.83 -9.41 7.08
CA GLU A 54 -6.58 -9.62 8.32
C GLU A 54 -5.68 -10.04 9.48
N GLY A 55 -4.69 -10.91 9.22
CA GLY A 55 -3.71 -11.34 10.22
C GLY A 55 -2.87 -10.18 10.75
N ALA A 56 -2.53 -9.20 9.91
CA ALA A 56 -1.79 -8.01 10.33
C ALA A 56 -2.60 -7.13 11.29
N TYR A 57 -3.88 -6.87 11.00
CA TYR A 57 -4.77 -6.13 11.90
C TYR A 57 -4.95 -6.86 13.24
N ILE A 58 -5.18 -8.18 13.20
CA ILE A 58 -5.31 -9.01 14.41
C ILE A 58 -4.05 -8.91 15.28
N ASN A 59 -2.86 -9.03 14.67
CA ASN A 59 -1.59 -8.98 15.38
C ASN A 59 -1.32 -7.61 16.04
N GLN A 60 -1.82 -6.54 15.44
CA GLN A 60 -1.70 -5.17 15.97
C GLN A 60 -2.81 -4.81 16.97
N GLY A 61 -3.80 -5.70 17.17
CA GLY A 61 -4.96 -5.43 18.02
C GLY A 61 -5.93 -4.40 17.42
N GLU A 62 -5.80 -4.14 16.13
CA GLU A 62 -6.63 -3.20 15.38
C GLU A 62 -7.87 -3.87 14.81
N LYS A 63 -8.91 -3.07 14.56
CA LYS A 63 -10.11 -3.56 13.87
C LYS A 63 -9.94 -3.37 12.38
N LEU A 64 -10.30 -4.40 11.62
CA LEU A 64 -10.46 -4.28 10.18
C LEU A 64 -11.46 -3.15 9.87
N PRO A 65 -11.21 -2.37 8.80
CA PRO A 65 -12.17 -1.36 8.38
C PRO A 65 -13.47 -2.03 7.94
N GLU A 66 -14.59 -1.51 8.42
CA GLU A 66 -15.93 -2.00 8.05
C GLU A 66 -16.44 -1.32 6.78
N ASN A 67 -17.29 -2.01 6.01
CA ASN A 67 -17.99 -1.47 4.83
C ASN A 67 -17.07 -0.96 3.70
N ILE A 68 -15.92 -1.60 3.47
CA ILE A 68 -15.00 -1.21 2.40
C ILE A 68 -15.65 -1.46 1.02
N PRO A 69 -15.88 -0.42 0.20
CA PRO A 69 -16.47 -0.58 -1.12
C PRO A 69 -15.39 -1.01 -2.11
N TRP A 70 -15.03 -2.29 -2.16
CA TRP A 70 -13.91 -2.84 -2.97
C TRP A 70 -13.93 -2.50 -4.46
N LYS A 71 -15.07 -2.09 -5.02
CA LYS A 71 -15.25 -1.71 -6.44
C LYS A 71 -14.90 -0.24 -6.75
N PHE A 72 -13.85 0.30 -6.14
CA PHE A 72 -13.41 1.70 -6.36
C PHE A 72 -12.14 1.80 -7.22
N ILE A 73 -11.44 0.69 -7.43
CA ILE A 73 -10.24 0.63 -8.25
C ILE A 73 -10.66 0.58 -9.73
N PRO A 74 -10.24 1.54 -10.57
CA PRO A 74 -10.48 1.48 -12.00
C PRO A 74 -9.64 0.36 -12.65
N HIS A 75 -10.16 -0.22 -13.74
CA HIS A 75 -9.48 -1.23 -14.56
C HIS A 75 -8.83 -0.59 -15.79
#